data_AF-A0A1G3J410-F1
#
_entry.id   AF-A0A1G3J410-F1
#
_cell.length_a   1.000
_cell.length_b   1.000
_cell.length_c   1.000
_cell.angle_alpha   90.00
_cell.angle_beta   90.00
_cell.angle_gamma   90.00
#
_symmetry.space_group_name_H-M   'P 1'
#
loop_
_entity.id
_entity.type
_entity.pdbx_description
1 polymer ?
#
loop_
_entity_poly.entity_id
_entity_poly.type
_entity_poly.pdbx_seq_one_letter_code
_entity_poly.pdbx_strand_id
1 'polypeptide(L)'
;MLRSRLEKRVGTVDDLGNAMLSGHKIFFNKISSTDGTGKANIISYEEENVMGVVYSLTAEQIDILDKSEGGYNRITILVMLNNNLVEMETYIAKANRINNELLPTKEYRQYLIDGASEHVFPQDYIEMFNTHETSD
;
A
#
# COMPACT_ATOMS: atom_id res chain seq x y z
N MET A 1 -5.01 -0.24 2.07
CA MET A 1 -6.21 0.15 1.32
C MET A 1 -7.43 -0.53 1.88
N LEU A 2 -7.56 -1.87 1.89
CA LEU A 2 -8.73 -2.48 2.53
C LEU A 2 -8.77 -2.21 4.05
N ARG A 3 -9.76 -1.45 4.52
CA ARG A 3 -9.80 -0.95 5.91
C ARG A 3 -9.87 -2.08 6.92
N SER A 4 -10.75 -3.06 6.68
CA SER A 4 -10.91 -4.22 7.56
C SER A 4 -9.60 -5.01 7.79
N ARG A 5 -8.67 -4.98 6.82
CA ARG A 5 -7.36 -5.63 6.95
C ARG A 5 -6.40 -4.82 7.83
N LEU A 6 -6.48 -3.50 7.77
CA LEU A 6 -5.74 -2.62 8.69
C LEU A 6 -6.30 -2.76 10.10
N GLU A 7 -7.62 -2.70 10.25
CA GLU A 7 -8.28 -2.77 11.57
C GLU A 7 -8.08 -4.10 12.28
N LYS A 8 -8.00 -5.22 11.54
CA LYS A 8 -7.60 -6.53 12.08
C LYS A 8 -6.25 -6.51 12.80
N ARG A 9 -5.36 -5.57 12.47
CA ARG A 9 -4.03 -5.45 13.07
C ARG A 9 -4.00 -4.42 14.19
N VAL A 10 -4.57 -3.24 13.96
CA VAL A 10 -4.39 -2.08 14.85
C VAL A 10 -5.68 -1.65 15.58
N GLY A 11 -6.80 -2.33 15.37
CA GLY A 11 -8.12 -1.89 15.84
C GLY A 11 -8.71 -0.78 14.96
N THR A 12 -9.80 -0.17 15.41
CA THR A 12 -10.53 0.87 14.65
C THR A 12 -9.63 2.04 14.26
N VAL A 13 -9.79 2.53 13.02
CA VAL A 13 -9.06 3.68 12.49
C VAL A 13 -10.02 4.69 11.87
N ASP A 14 -9.66 5.97 11.91
CA ASP A 14 -10.40 7.00 11.19
C ASP A 14 -9.87 7.11 9.76
N ASP A 15 -10.76 6.99 8.78
CA ASP A 15 -10.46 7.22 7.36
C ASP A 15 -10.59 8.71 7.05
N LEU A 16 -9.46 9.33 6.65
CA LEU A 16 -9.37 10.75 6.31
C LEU A 16 -9.55 11.01 4.81
N GLY A 17 -9.65 9.96 4.00
CA GLY A 17 -9.92 10.02 2.57
C GLY A 17 -8.75 9.59 1.68
N ASN A 18 -9.01 9.70 0.38
CA ASN A 18 -8.09 9.28 -0.67
C ASN A 18 -6.97 10.30 -0.86
N ALA A 19 -5.76 9.81 -1.07
CA ALA A 19 -4.61 10.64 -1.38
C ALA A 19 -3.83 10.09 -2.58
N MET A 20 -3.10 10.98 -3.24
CA MET A 20 -2.24 10.65 -4.37
C MET A 20 -0.79 10.97 -4.06
N LEU A 21 0.09 9.99 -4.27
CA LEU A 21 1.53 10.13 -4.23
C LEU A 21 2.05 10.21 -5.68
N SER A 22 2.54 11.38 -6.08
CA SER A 22 3.08 11.59 -7.43
C SER A 22 4.52 11.10 -7.57
N GLY A 23 4.91 10.78 -8.81
CA GLY A 23 6.26 10.35 -9.16
C GLY A 23 6.61 8.97 -8.60
N HIS A 24 5.62 8.11 -8.44
CA HIS A 24 5.80 6.76 -7.90
C HIS A 24 4.92 5.75 -8.63
N LYS A 25 5.35 4.49 -8.63
CA LYS A 25 4.61 3.35 -9.17
C LYS A 25 4.55 2.19 -8.17
N ILE A 26 3.43 1.47 -8.14
CA ILE A 26 3.28 0.23 -7.38
C ILE A 26 3.99 -0.92 -8.10
N PHE A 27 4.75 -1.71 -7.34
CA PHE A 27 5.32 -2.99 -7.73
C PHE A 27 4.93 -4.07 -6.71
N PHE A 28 4.97 -5.34 -7.12
CA PHE A 28 4.75 -6.49 -6.23
C PHE A 28 6.04 -7.23 -5.89
N ASN A 29 7.11 -6.48 -5.66
CA ASN A 29 8.46 -7.03 -5.53
C ASN A 29 8.94 -7.15 -4.07
N LYS A 30 8.12 -6.80 -3.07
CA LYS A 30 8.51 -6.97 -1.66
C LYS A 30 8.35 -8.43 -1.25
N ILE A 31 9.43 -9.05 -0.77
CA ILE A 31 9.45 -10.43 -0.31
C ILE A 31 8.59 -10.56 0.96
N SER A 32 7.53 -11.35 0.87
CA SER A 32 6.74 -11.78 2.02
C SER A 32 7.55 -12.69 2.93
N SER A 33 7.63 -12.37 4.22
CA SER A 33 8.27 -13.25 5.21
C SER A 33 7.41 -14.49 5.54
N THR A 34 6.12 -14.46 5.20
CA THR A 34 5.16 -15.49 5.58
C THR A 34 5.06 -16.59 4.53
N ASP A 35 5.00 -16.20 3.26
CA ASP A 35 4.69 -17.10 2.14
C ASP A 35 5.67 -16.98 0.96
N GLY A 36 6.68 -16.10 1.05
CA GLY A 36 7.67 -15.87 -0.01
C GLY A 36 7.16 -15.12 -1.25
N THR A 37 5.86 -14.84 -1.34
CA THR A 37 5.23 -14.16 -2.49
C THR A 37 5.50 -12.66 -2.52
N GLY A 38 5.16 -12.04 -3.64
CA GLY A 38 5.26 -10.60 -3.86
C GLY A 38 4.20 -9.81 -3.10
N LYS A 39 4.63 -8.80 -2.32
CA LYS A 39 3.74 -7.81 -1.69
C LYS A 39 4.02 -6.43 -2.27
N ALA A 40 3.05 -5.52 -2.10
CA ALA A 40 3.08 -4.19 -2.67
C ALA A 40 4.28 -3.38 -2.16
N ASN A 41 4.91 -2.65 -3.05
CA ASN A 41 6.00 -1.72 -2.80
C ASN A 41 5.78 -0.51 -3.71
N ILE A 42 6.26 0.66 -3.30
CA ILE A 42 6.24 1.86 -4.14
C ILE A 42 7.68 2.29 -4.44
N ILE A 43 7.93 2.62 -5.70
CA ILE A 43 9.26 3.01 -6.20
C ILE A 43 9.10 4.27 -7.02
N SER A 44 10.07 5.19 -6.92
CA SER A 44 10.08 6.43 -7.69
C SER A 44 10.01 6.15 -9.19
N TYR A 45 9.10 6.84 -9.85
CA TYR A 45 8.82 6.72 -11.28
C TYR A 45 8.11 8.01 -11.74
N GLU A 46 8.84 8.91 -12.41
CA GLU A 46 8.46 10.33 -12.60
C GLU A 46 7.06 10.56 -13.20
N GLU A 47 6.63 9.69 -14.10
CA GLU A 47 5.39 9.86 -14.88
C GLU A 47 4.20 9.05 -14.33
N GLU A 48 4.32 8.45 -13.15
CA GLU A 48 3.28 7.61 -12.54
C GLU A 48 2.83 8.17 -11.20
N ASN A 49 1.61 7.79 -10.80
CA ASN A 49 1.03 8.18 -9.53
C ASN A 49 0.50 6.95 -8.80
N VAL A 50 0.63 6.95 -7.47
CA VAL A 50 0.04 5.94 -6.60
C VAL A 50 -1.13 6.55 -5.85
N MET A 51 -2.31 5.96 -6.00
CA MET A 51 -3.45 6.25 -5.14
C MET A 51 -3.40 5.39 -3.87
N GLY A 52 -3.75 6.02 -2.75
CA GLY A 52 -3.81 5.41 -1.43
C GLY A 52 -4.89 6.05 -0.57
N VAL A 53 -4.98 5.59 0.67
CA VAL A 53 -5.96 6.04 1.67
C VAL A 53 -5.19 6.51 2.89
N VAL A 54 -5.57 7.67 3.42
CA VAL A 54 -4.97 8.23 4.61
C VAL A 54 -5.81 7.84 5.82
N TYR A 55 -5.17 7.27 6.84
CA TYR A 55 -5.81 6.93 8.10
C TYR A 55 -5.16 7.69 9.25
N SER A 56 -5.97 8.10 10.23
CA SER A 56 -5.48 8.59 11.52
C SER A 56 -5.26 7.41 12.45
N LEU A 57 -4.03 7.28 12.97
CA LEU A 57 -3.64 6.25 13.91
C LEU A 57 -3.05 6.89 15.18
N THR A 58 -3.30 6.27 16.33
CA THR A 58 -2.60 6.62 17.57
C THR A 58 -1.16 6.10 17.54
N ALA A 59 -0.30 6.63 18.42
CA ALA A 59 1.08 6.16 18.53
C ALA A 59 1.17 4.65 18.84
N GLU A 60 0.27 4.11 19.67
CA GLU A 60 0.20 2.69 19.97
C GLU A 60 -0.16 1.85 18.73
N GLN A 61 -1.09 2.34 17.91
CA GLN A 61 -1.46 1.69 16.65
C GLN A 61 -0.30 1.68 15.65
N ILE A 62 0.46 2.78 15.58
CA ILE A 62 1.67 2.87 14.75
C ILE A 62 2.73 1.86 15.24
N ASP A 63 2.95 1.75 16.56
CA ASP A 63 3.89 0.77 17.12
C ASP A 63 3.50 -0.68 16.81
N ILE A 64 2.20 -0.99 16.79
CA ILE A 64 1.68 -2.29 16.37
C ILE A 64 1.92 -2.50 14.86
N LEU A 65 1.64 -1.47 14.05
CA LEU A 65 1.81 -1.52 12.61
C LEU A 65 3.28 -1.75 12.24
N ASP A 66 4.21 -1.03 12.86
CA ASP A 66 5.66 -1.17 12.66
C ASP A 66 6.17 -2.60 12.93
N LYS A 67 5.65 -3.25 13.96
CA LYS A 67 5.96 -4.65 14.27
C LYS A 67 5.44 -5.61 13.19
N SER A 68 4.32 -5.28 12.57
CA SER A 68 3.68 -6.09 11.52
C SER A 68 4.28 -5.88 10.13
N GLU A 69 4.85 -4.70 9.85
CA GLU A 69 5.44 -4.34 8.55
C GLU A 69 6.90 -4.79 8.41
N GLY A 70 7.20 -5.98 8.93
CA GLY A 70 8.51 -6.61 8.83
C GLY A 70 9.01 -6.69 7.37
N GLY A 71 10.16 -6.06 7.12
CA GLY A 71 10.76 -5.98 5.79
C GLY A 71 10.44 -4.70 5.02
N TYR A 72 9.76 -3.73 5.64
CA TYR A 72 9.64 -2.36 5.15
C TYR A 72 10.41 -1.38 6.05
N ASN A 73 10.72 -0.20 5.50
CA ASN A 73 11.12 1.00 6.22
C ASN A 73 9.95 1.98 6.22
N ARG A 74 9.64 2.55 7.39
CA ARG A 74 8.72 3.68 7.46
C ARG A 74 9.42 4.93 6.93
N ILE A 75 8.75 5.66 6.06
CA ILE A 75 9.25 6.89 5.46
C ILE A 75 8.17 7.96 5.49
N THR A 76 8.63 9.20 5.48
CA THR A 76 7.79 10.37 5.30
C THR A 76 7.68 10.69 3.81
N ILE A 77 6.46 10.92 3.33
CA ILE A 77 6.15 11.29 1.94
C ILE A 77 5.22 12.50 1.92
N LEU A 78 5.20 13.21 0.80
CA LEU A 78 4.21 14.25 0.53
C LEU A 78 3.14 13.69 -0.40
N VAL A 79 1.88 13.82 -0.02
CA VAL A 79 0.73 13.36 -0.81
C VAL A 79 -0.27 14.48 -1.01
N MET A 80 -0.97 14.44 -2.13
CA MET A 80 -2.12 15.30 -2.38
C MET A 80 -3.36 14.69 -1.72
N LEU A 81 -3.87 15.32 -0.65
CA LEU A 81 -5.10 14.96 0.06
C LEU A 81 -6.03 16.17 0.06
N ASN A 82 -7.25 16.03 -0.48
CA ASN A 82 -8.23 17.13 -0.57
C ASN A 82 -7.65 18.42 -1.19
N ASN A 83 -6.90 18.29 -2.29
CA ASN A 83 -6.18 19.39 -2.97
C ASN A 83 -5.09 20.09 -2.15
N ASN A 84 -4.68 19.53 -1.01
CA ASN A 84 -3.59 20.04 -0.20
C ASN A 84 -2.42 19.05 -0.22
N LEU A 85 -1.20 19.58 -0.30
CA LEU A 85 0.01 18.78 -0.13
C LEU A 85 0.23 18.60 1.37
N VAL A 86 0.18 17.36 1.85
CA VAL A 86 0.31 17.03 3.27
C VAL A 86 1.39 15.97 3.47
N GLU A 87 2.15 16.11 4.55
CA GLU A 87 3.13 15.13 4.99
C GLU A 87 2.44 13.93 5.64
N MET A 88 2.80 12.73 5.21
CA MET A 88 2.26 11.45 5.68
C MET A 88 3.36 10.42 5.85
N GLU A 89 3.12 9.40 6.66
CA GLU A 89 4.01 8.25 6.78
C GLU A 89 3.49 7.07 5.95
N THR A 90 4.41 6.35 5.30
CA THR A 90 4.13 5.11 4.56
C THR A 90 5.27 4.12 4.72
N TYR A 91 5.15 2.94 4.11
CA TYR A 91 6.11 1.85 4.21
C TYR A 91 6.66 1.47 2.83
N ILE A 92 7.99 1.47 2.68
CA ILE A 92 8.69 1.04 1.45
C ILE A 92 9.59 -0.16 1.72
N ALA A 93 9.72 -1.08 0.76
CA ALA A 93 10.44 -2.33 0.98
C ALA A 93 11.92 -2.05 1.32
N LYS A 94 12.47 -2.77 2.30
CA LYS A 94 13.91 -2.72 2.57
C LYS A 94 14.67 -3.28 1.37
N ALA A 95 15.85 -2.72 1.06
CA ALA A 95 16.64 -3.15 -0.09
C ALA A 95 16.95 -4.66 -0.10
N ASN A 96 17.18 -5.26 1.08
CA ASN A 96 17.41 -6.70 1.23
C ASN A 96 16.13 -7.56 1.25
N ARG A 97 14.97 -6.96 0.97
CA ARG A 97 13.64 -7.59 0.94
C ARG A 97 12.93 -7.33 -0.39
N ILE A 98 13.68 -7.06 -1.45
CA ILE A 98 13.17 -6.84 -2.80
C ILE A 98 13.61 -8.00 -3.71
N ASN A 99 12.67 -8.55 -4.47
CA ASN A 99 12.92 -9.43 -5.61
C ASN A 99 11.92 -9.10 -6.73
N ASN A 100 12.42 -8.64 -7.87
CA ASN A 100 11.61 -8.17 -9.00
C ASN A 100 10.93 -9.28 -9.80
N GLU A 101 11.27 -10.55 -9.53
CA GLU A 101 10.65 -11.72 -10.17
C GLU A 101 9.41 -12.22 -9.41
N LEU A 102 9.06 -11.57 -8.29
CA LEU A 102 7.93 -11.98 -7.48
C LEU A 102 6.59 -11.51 -8.06
N LEU A 103 5.59 -12.36 -7.88
CA LEU A 103 4.19 -12.08 -8.18
C LEU A 103 3.36 -12.10 -6.89
N PRO A 104 2.30 -11.28 -6.80
CA PRO A 104 1.32 -11.40 -5.73
C PRO A 104 0.48 -12.67 -5.89
N THR A 105 -0.16 -13.11 -4.81
CA THR A 105 -1.23 -14.10 -4.91
C THR A 105 -2.52 -13.46 -5.43
N LYS A 106 -3.42 -14.26 -6.00
CA LYS A 106 -4.78 -13.83 -6.38
C LYS A 106 -5.52 -13.20 -5.21
N GLU A 107 -5.46 -13.83 -4.04
CA GLU A 107 -6.08 -13.33 -2.81
C GLU A 107 -5.49 -11.97 -2.40
N TYR A 108 -4.16 -11.82 -2.43
CA TYR A 108 -3.52 -10.56 -2.05
C TYR A 108 -3.88 -9.42 -3.02
N ARG A 109 -3.90 -9.71 -4.32
CA ARG A 109 -4.36 -8.76 -5.34
C ARG A 109 -5.83 -8.38 -5.12
N GLN A 110 -6.68 -9.35 -4.78
CA GLN A 110 -8.08 -9.09 -4.48
C GLN A 110 -8.24 -8.13 -3.30
N TYR A 111 -7.44 -8.24 -2.25
CA TYR A 111 -7.47 -7.24 -1.15
C TYR A 111 -7.14 -5.81 -1.61
N LEU A 112 -6.31 -5.63 -2.64
CA LEU A 112 -6.05 -4.29 -3.20
C LEU A 112 -7.23 -3.78 -4.00
N ILE A 113 -7.84 -4.65 -4.83
CA ILE A 113 -9.04 -4.34 -5.62
C ILE A 113 -10.21 -3.99 -4.70
N ASP A 114 -10.47 -4.81 -3.68
CA ASP A 114 -11.55 -4.60 -2.71
C ASP A 114 -11.35 -3.29 -1.95
N GLY A 115 -10.10 -3.02 -1.51
CA GLY A 115 -9.79 -1.76 -0.84
C GLY A 115 -9.96 -0.55 -1.76
N ALA A 116 -9.43 -0.61 -2.99
CA ALA A 116 -9.60 0.48 -3.94
C ALA A 116 -11.09 0.72 -4.28
N SER A 117 -11.88 -0.34 -4.36
CA SER A 117 -13.33 -0.27 -4.57
C SER A 117 -14.07 0.28 -3.35
N GLU A 118 -13.71 -0.14 -2.13
CA GLU A 118 -14.26 0.38 -0.85
C GLU A 118 -14.14 1.91 -0.79
N HIS A 119 -13.01 2.43 -1.28
CA HIS A 119 -12.70 3.86 -1.26
C HIS A 119 -13.00 4.57 -2.59
N VAL A 120 -13.75 3.93 -3.50
CA VAL A 120 -14.25 4.53 -4.75
C VAL A 120 -13.12 5.13 -5.60
N PHE A 121 -12.01 4.39 -5.75
CA PHE A 121 -10.95 4.78 -6.66
C PHE A 121 -11.44 4.75 -8.12
N PRO A 122 -10.82 5.52 -9.02
CA PRO A 122 -11.07 5.45 -10.46
C PRO A 122 -11.00 4.00 -10.98
N GLN A 123 -11.94 3.65 -11.86
CA GLN A 123 -12.08 2.28 -12.35
C GLN A 123 -10.84 1.81 -13.11
N ASP A 124 -10.21 2.68 -13.89
CA ASP A 124 -8.95 2.41 -14.60
C ASP A 124 -7.80 2.08 -13.64
N TYR A 125 -7.72 2.77 -12.50
CA TYR A 125 -6.74 2.45 -11.46
C TYR A 125 -7.01 1.09 -10.80
N ILE A 126 -8.28 0.73 -10.58
CA ILE A 126 -8.66 -0.58 -10.05
C ILE A 126 -8.31 -1.68 -11.07
N GLU A 127 -8.61 -1.45 -12.35
CA GLU A 127 -8.35 -2.40 -13.44
C GLU A 127 -6.85 -2.66 -13.65
N MET A 128 -5.98 -1.68 -13.38
CA MET A 128 -4.53 -1.86 -13.40
C MET A 128 -4.08 -3.02 -12.47
N PHE A 129 -4.76 -3.25 -11.34
CA PHE A 129 -4.39 -4.41 -10.50
C PHE A 129 -4.64 -5.73 -11.24
N ASN A 130 -5.72 -5.85 -12.01
CA ASN A 130 -6.04 -7.06 -12.77
C ASN A 130 -5.05 -7.38 -13.90
N THR A 131 -4.27 -6.38 -14.37
CA THR A 131 -3.24 -6.61 -15.39
C THR A 131 -1.97 -7.25 -14.85
N HIS A 132 -1.83 -7.35 -13.51
CA HIS A 132 -0.67 -7.99 -12.88
C HIS A 132 -0.89 -9.50 -12.79
N GLU A 133 0.09 -10.27 -13.27
CA GLU A 133 0.12 -11.73 -13.11
C GLU A 133 0.14 -12.13 -11.64
N THR A 134 -0.36 -13.33 -11.34
CA THR A 134 -0.38 -13.90 -9.99
C THR A 134 0.45 -15.17 -9.92
N SER A 135 0.96 -15.48 -8.74
CA SER A 135 1.74 -16.71 -8.50
C SER A 135 0.90 -18.00 -8.57
N ASP A 136 -0.42 -17.89 -8.49
CA ASP A 136 -1.42 -18.95 -8.41
C ASP A 136 -2.60 -18.71 -9.37
#